data_AF-A0A7J9H0U4-F1
#
_entry.id   AF-A0A7J9H0U4-F1
#
_cell.length_a   1.000
_cell.length_b   1.000
_cell.length_c   1.000
_cell.angle_alpha   90.00
_cell.angle_beta   90.00
_cell.angle_gamma   90.00
#
_symmetry.space_group_name_H-M   'P 1'
#
loop_
_entity.id
_entity.type
_entity.pdbx_description
1 polymer ?
#
loop_
_entity_poly.entity_id
_entity_poly.type
_entity_poly.pdbx_seq_one_letter_code
_entity_poly.pdbx_strand_id
1 'polypeptide(L)' 'SITINEGFAAAGGCVRDHKGEWTIRFARYLGNCSVLEAKLWGILDGMNLTTDMYF' A
#
# COMPACT_ATOMS: atom_id res chain seq x y z
N SER A 1 20.36 -5.75 -17.73
CA SER A 1 19.06 -5.23 -18.19
C SER A 1 18.08 -5.30 -17.05
N ILE A 2 17.54 -4.17 -16.59
CA ILE A 2 16.43 -4.18 -15.63
C ILE A 2 15.18 -4.46 -16.46
N THR A 3 14.63 -5.67 -16.35
CA THR A 3 13.38 -6.03 -17.01
C THR A 3 12.24 -5.43 -16.21
N ILE A 4 11.65 -4.34 -16.70
CA ILE A 4 10.38 -3.82 -16.18
C ILE A 4 9.28 -4.78 -16.62
N ASN A 5 8.95 -5.75 -15.75
CA ASN A 5 7.86 -6.68 -15.99
C ASN A 5 6.56 -5.97 -15.58
N GLU A 6 6.04 -5.17 -16.50
CA GLU A 6 4.75 -4.51 -16.40
C GLU A 6 3.64 -5.57 -16.44
N GLY A 7 2.99 -5.78 -15.30
CA GLY A 7 1.88 -6.71 -15.12
C GLY A 7 0.84 -6.15 -14.16
N PHE A 8 -0.33 -6.80 -14.08
CA PHE A 8 -1.37 -6.40 -13.13
C PHE A 8 -0.84 -6.43 -11.70
N ALA A 9 -0.89 -5.27 -11.05
CA ALA A 9 -0.35 -5.05 -9.73
C ALA A 9 -1.46 -4.61 -8.76
N ALA A 10 -1.19 -4.88 -7.49
CA ALA A 10 -1.96 -4.38 -6.37
C ALA A 10 -0.99 -3.97 -5.27
N ALA A 11 -1.41 -3.01 -4.46
CA ALA A 11 -0.78 -2.69 -3.20
C ALA A 11 -1.73 -3.04 -2.06
N GLY A 12 -1.17 -3.28 -0.88
CA GLY A 12 -1.96 -3.54 0.30
C GLY A 12 -1.10 -3.49 1.55
N GLY A 13 -1.76 -3.44 2.68
CA GLY A 13 -1.10 -3.33 3.96
C GLY A 13 -2.09 -3.33 5.11
N CYS A 14 -1.54 -3.06 6.28
CA CYS A 14 -2.33 -2.89 7.48
C CYS A 14 -1.77 -1.79 8.35
N VAL A 15 -2.68 -1.06 8.96
CA VAL A 15 -2.37 -0.14 10.04
C VAL A 15 -2.59 -0.90 11.35
N ARG A 16 -1.59 -0.82 12.23
CA ARG A 16 -1.65 -1.40 13.57
C ARG A 16 -1.52 -0.29 14.60
N ASP A 17 -2.14 -0.49 15.75
CA ASP A 17 -1.99 0.40 16.89
C ASP A 17 -0.65 0.19 17.61
N HIS A 18 -0.42 0.96 18.67
CA HIS A 18 0.79 0.87 19.49
C HIS A 18 0.94 -0.45 20.26
N LYS A 19 -0.13 -1.26 20.35
CA LYS A 19 -0.12 -2.60 20.95
C LYS A 19 0.15 -3.68 19.90
N GLY A 20 0.19 -3.31 18.63
CA GLY A 20 0.35 -4.21 17.50
C GLY A 20 -0.97 -4.83 17.03
N GLU A 21 -2.11 -4.35 17.52
CA GLU A 21 -3.43 -4.83 17.12
C GLU A 21 -3.84 -4.24 15.77
N TRP A 22 -4.63 -4.99 15.00
CA TRP A 22 -5.07 -4.56 13.68
C TRP A 22 -6.15 -3.47 13.82
N THR A 23 -5.88 -2.29 13.26
CA THR A 23 -6.87 -1.22 13.18
C THR A 23 -7.60 -1.28 11.84
N ILE A 24 -6.85 -1.25 10.73
CA ILE A 24 -7.39 -1.28 9.36
C ILE A 24 -6.53 -2.17 8.47
N ARG A 25 -7.18 -2.87 7.54
CA ARG A 25 -6.55 -3.59 6.43
C ARG A 25 -7.02 -2.96 5.12
N PHE A 26 -6.11 -2.78 4.18
CA PHE A 26 -6.43 -2.22 2.88
C PHE A 26 -5.76 -3.00 1.76
N ALA A 27 -6.41 -2.98 0.61
CA ALA A 27 -5.90 -3.48 -0.65
C ALA A 27 -6.41 -2.57 -1.76
N ARG A 28 -5.53 -2.17 -2.67
CA ARG A 28 -5.84 -1.34 -3.82
C ARG A 28 -5.30 -2.00 -5.08
N TYR A 29 -6.19 -2.19 -6.05
CA TYR A 29 -5.80 -2.57 -7.40
C TYR A 29 -5.14 -1.36 -8.09
N LEU A 30 -3.96 -1.56 -8.68
CA LEU A 30 -3.15 -0.49 -9.27
C LEU A 30 -3.10 -0.53 -10.81
N GLY A 31 -3.65 -1.58 -11.43
CA GLY A 31 -3.51 -1.79 -12.86
C GLY A 31 -2.08 -2.19 -13.23
N ASN A 32 -1.58 -1.73 -14.37
CA ASN A 32 -0.23 -2.03 -14.81
C ASN A 32 0.78 -1.06 -14.19
N CYS A 33 1.68 -1.54 -13.34
CA CYS A 33 2.76 -0.73 -12.79
C CYS A 33 3.98 -1.58 -12.42
N SER A 34 5.12 -0.94 -12.25
CA SER A 34 6.32 -1.58 -11.73
C SER A 34 6.18 -1.98 -10.26
N VAL A 35 7.03 -2.91 -9.82
CA VAL A 35 7.11 -3.32 -8.40
C VAL A 35 7.46 -2.14 -7.49
N LEU A 36 8.26 -1.18 -7.97
CA LEU A 36 8.60 0.01 -7.20
C LEU A 36 7.38 0.90 -6.99
N GLU A 37 6.62 1.17 -8.05
CA GLU A 37 5.39 1.95 -7.96
C GLU A 37 4.37 1.29 -7.02
N ALA A 38 4.19 -0.03 -7.11
CA ALA A 38 3.28 -0.75 -6.21
C ALA A 38 3.66 -0.58 -4.74
N LYS A 39 4.96 -0.61 -4.42
CA LYS A 39 5.44 -0.39 -3.05
C LYS A 39 5.20 1.05 -2.58
N LEU A 40 5.53 2.03 -3.41
CA LEU A 40 5.33 3.45 -3.07
C LEU A 40 3.85 3.77 -2.85
N TRP A 41 2.99 3.24 -3.70
CA TRP A 41 1.54 3.36 -3.57
C TRP A 41 1.00 2.73 -2.28
N GLY A 42 1.50 1.56 -1.89
CA GLY A 42 1.12 0.94 -0.62
C GLY A 42 1.54 1.75 0.61
N ILE A 43 2.70 2.40 0.58
CA ILE A 43 3.15 3.29 1.67
C ILE A 43 2.27 4.53 1.74
N LEU A 44 1.99 5.18 0.61
CA LEU A 44 1.15 6.37 0.54
C LEU A 44 -0.26 6.08 1.05
N ASP A 45 -0.88 4.98 0.62
CA ASP A 45 -2.21 4.56 1.10
C ASP A 45 -2.21 4.35 2.61
N GLY A 46 -1.19 3.68 3.15
CA GLY A 46 -1.05 3.47 4.59
C GLY A 46 -0.94 4.77 5.37
N MET A 47 -0.19 5.75 4.87
CA MET A 47 -0.03 7.07 5.50
C MET A 47 -1.32 7.91 5.43
N ASN A 48 -2.04 7.87 4.31
CA ASN A 48 -3.32 8.56 4.19
C ASN A 48 -4.36 7.94 5.14
N LEU A 49 -4.43 6.61 5.20
CA LEU A 49 -5.33 5.93 6.14
C LEU A 49 -5.00 6.22 7.60
N THR A 50 -3.71 6.30 7.96
CA THR A 50 -3.36 6.67 9.34
C THR A 50 -3.74 8.10 9.65
N THR A 51 -3.48 9.04 8.74
CA THR A 51 -3.85 10.46 8.94
C THR A 51 -5.36 10.66 9.01
N ASP A 52 -6.15 10.01 8.15
CA ASP A 52 -7.61 10.03 8.18
C ASP A 52 -8.19 9.46 9.49
N MET A 53 -7.47 8.57 10.18
CA MET A 53 -7.89 8.04 11.49
C MET A 53 -7.62 8.98 12.67
N TYR A 54 -6.73 9.97 12.51
CA TYR A 54 -6.39 10.93 13.56
C TYR A 54 -7.22 12.22 13.53
N PHE A 55 -7.95 12.48 12.43
CA PHE A 55 -8.90 13.59 12.29
C PHE A 55 -10.35 13.12 12.44
#